data_AF-A0A7U2EZL8-F1
#
_entry.id   AF-A0A7U2EZL8-F1
#
_cell.length_a   1.000
_cell.length_b   1.000
_cell.length_c   1.000
_cell.angle_alpha   90.00
_cell.angle_beta   90.00
_cell.angle_gamma   90.00
#
_symmetry.space_group_name_H-M   'P 1'
#
loop_
_entity.id
_entity.type
_entity.pdbx_description
1 polymer ?
#
loop_
_entity_poly.entity_id
_entity_poly.type
_entity_poly.pdbx_seq_one_letter_code
_entity_poly.pdbx_strand_id
1 'polypeptide(L)'
;MQATSRRLIKFVGSVTLEKLDSKTLPVVKGFCEKNPNITNAEIKGSKWHKSDDDPNDSELVISIRFKDENIKKIATSHVHQDGTGRIS
;
A
#
# COMPACT_ATOMS: atom_id res chain seq x y z
N MET A 1 -13.05 -27.85 5.15
CA MET A 1 -12.13 -26.83 5.70
C MET A 1 -11.53 -26.09 4.51
N GLN A 2 -12.04 -24.91 4.17
CA GLN A 2 -11.42 -24.08 3.12
C GLN A 2 -10.08 -23.62 3.68
N ALA A 3 -8.98 -24.13 3.14
CA ALA A 3 -7.68 -23.52 3.34
C ALA A 3 -7.75 -22.13 2.72
N THR A 4 -8.06 -21.11 3.53
CA THR A 4 -7.83 -19.72 3.15
C THR A 4 -6.34 -19.59 3.00
N SER A 5 -5.84 -19.87 1.80
CA SER A 5 -4.47 -19.57 1.41
C SER A 5 -4.36 -18.05 1.46
N ARG A 6 -4.07 -17.51 2.65
CA ARG A 6 -3.77 -16.09 2.85
C ARG A 6 -2.57 -15.82 1.97
N ARG A 7 -2.81 -15.27 0.78
CA ARG A 7 -1.73 -14.80 -0.10
C ARG A 7 -0.94 -13.77 0.72
N LEU A 8 0.27 -14.16 1.10
CA LEU A 8 1.18 -13.28 1.82
C LEU A 8 1.68 -12.25 0.82
N ILE A 9 1.18 -11.02 0.95
CA ILE A 9 1.60 -9.90 0.12
C ILE A 9 3.05 -9.60 0.48
N LYS A 10 3.92 -9.65 -0.53
CA LYS A 10 5.34 -9.37 -0.34
C LYS A 10 5.56 -7.87 -0.43
N PHE A 11 6.05 -7.29 0.66
CA PHE A 11 6.47 -5.89 0.66
C PHE A 11 7.89 -5.80 0.13
N VAL A 12 8.05 -5.27 -1.08
CA VAL A 12 9.32 -5.17 -1.79
C VAL A 12 9.80 -3.72 -1.84
N GLY A 13 11.11 -3.49 -1.77
CA GLY A 13 11.70 -2.15 -1.84
C GLY A 13 12.37 -1.71 -0.53
N SER A 14 12.69 -0.42 -0.43
CA SER A 14 13.51 0.13 0.66
C SER A 14 12.74 0.35 1.97
N VAL A 15 11.41 0.48 1.89
CA VAL A 15 10.50 0.66 3.02
C VAL A 15 9.65 -0.59 3.17
N THR A 16 9.93 -1.37 4.22
CA THR A 16 9.15 -2.54 4.63
C THR A 16 8.09 -2.14 5.65
N LEU A 17 7.11 -3.03 5.90
CA LEU A 17 6.08 -2.81 6.94
C LEU A 17 6.68 -2.45 8.31
N GLU A 18 7.84 -3.01 8.64
CA GLU A 18 8.54 -2.78 9.92
C GLU A 18 9.10 -1.35 10.06
N LYS A 19 9.32 -0.66 8.95
CA LYS A 19 9.72 0.76 8.93
C LYS A 19 8.54 1.72 8.97
N LEU A 20 7.31 1.20 8.96
CA LEU A 20 6.12 2.03 9.07
C LEU A 20 5.82 2.30 10.54
N ASP A 21 5.28 3.49 10.78
CA ASP A 21 4.73 3.86 12.08
C ASP A 21 3.54 2.97 12.46
N SER A 22 3.29 2.82 13.76
CA SER A 22 2.20 2.00 14.32
C SER A 22 0.81 2.39 13.80
N LYS A 23 0.63 3.64 13.34
CA LYS A 23 -0.61 4.12 12.72
C LYS A 23 -0.73 3.71 11.25
N THR A 24 0.38 3.68 10.53
CA THR A 24 0.43 3.43 9.09
C THR A 24 0.36 1.94 8.77
N LEU A 25 1.05 1.13 9.57
CA LEU A 25 1.11 -0.31 9.39
C LEU A 25 -0.28 -0.97 9.27
N PRO A 26 -1.23 -0.79 10.21
CA PRO A 26 -2.53 -1.44 10.11
C PRO A 26 -3.35 -0.96 8.91
N VAL A 27 -3.18 0.31 8.52
CA VAL A 27 -3.87 0.92 7.38
C VAL A 27 -3.39 0.30 6.05
N VAL A 28 -2.08 0.31 5.83
CA VAL A 28 -1.45 -0.26 4.64
C VAL A 28 -1.73 -1.76 4.56
N LYS A 29 -1.57 -2.47 5.68
CA LYS A 29 -1.84 -3.90 5.75
C LYS A 29 -3.31 -4.22 5.45
N GLY A 30 -4.25 -3.53 6.09
CA GLY A 30 -5.68 -3.73 5.86
C GLY A 30 -6.09 -3.39 4.43
N PHE A 31 -5.52 -2.34 3.83
CA PHE A 31 -5.76 -1.99 2.43
C PHE A 31 -5.25 -3.08 1.47
N CYS A 32 -4.04 -3.59 1.72
CA CYS A 32 -3.47 -4.68 0.93
C CYS A 32 -4.28 -5.98 1.10
N GLU A 33 -4.72 -6.32 2.31
CA GLU A 33 -5.55 -7.50 2.59
C GLU A 33 -6.93 -7.44 1.91
N LYS A 34 -7.50 -6.23 1.73
CA LYS A 34 -8.74 -6.03 0.95
C LYS A 34 -8.56 -6.27 -0.55
N ASN A 35 -7.32 -6.28 -1.05
CA ASN A 35 -7.00 -6.38 -2.47
C ASN A 35 -6.22 -7.68 -2.77
N PRO A 36 -6.91 -8.83 -2.89
CA PRO A 36 -6.27 -10.15 -3.09
C PRO A 36 -5.55 -10.32 -4.43
N ASN A 37 -5.72 -9.37 -5.35
CA ASN A 37 -5.04 -9.33 -6.65
C ASN A 37 -3.59 -8.85 -6.54
N ILE A 38 -3.16 -8.35 -5.38
CA ILE A 38 -1.85 -7.76 -5.18
C ILE A 38 -0.91 -8.82 -4.62
N THR A 39 0.17 -9.07 -5.35
CA THR A 39 1.17 -10.09 -4.95
C THR A 39 2.40 -9.44 -4.34
N ASN A 40 2.84 -8.30 -4.92
CA ASN A 40 3.93 -7.50 -4.39
C ASN A 40 3.49 -6.04 -4.21
N ALA A 41 3.90 -5.42 -3.12
CA ALA A 41 3.62 -4.02 -2.80
C ALA A 41 4.92 -3.30 -2.43
N GLU A 42 5.19 -2.14 -3.03
CA GLU A 42 6.34 -1.30 -2.73
C GLU A 42 5.88 0.02 -2.13
N ILE A 43 6.21 0.26 -0.87
CA ILE A 43 5.81 1.50 -0.18
C ILE A 43 6.80 2.61 -0.54
N LYS A 44 6.29 3.70 -1.11
CA LYS A 44 7.06 4.90 -1.41
C LYS A 44 6.97 5.86 -0.23
N GLY A 45 7.96 5.74 0.65
CA GLY A 45 8.10 6.56 1.84
C GLY A 45 7.41 5.94 3.04
N SER A 46 8.07 5.98 4.19
CA SER A 46 7.53 5.51 5.46
C SER A 46 6.62 6.53 6.15
N LYS A 47 6.50 7.74 5.58
CA LYS A 47 5.76 8.87 6.14
C LYS A 47 4.64 9.31 5.21
N TRP A 48 3.55 9.70 5.85
CA TRP A 48 2.42 10.41 5.26
C TRP A 48 2.90 11.69 4.56
N HIS A 49 2.53 11.87 3.30
CA HIS A 49 2.85 13.04 2.50
C HIS A 49 1.61 13.53 1.76
N LYS A 50 1.62 14.79 1.32
CA LYS A 50 0.56 15.32 0.48
C LYS A 50 0.57 14.64 -0.89
N SER A 51 -0.61 14.36 -1.44
CA SER A 51 -0.72 13.93 -2.83
C SER A 51 -0.24 15.07 -3.73
N ASP A 52 0.64 14.78 -4.68
CA ASP A 52 1.04 15.73 -5.72
C ASP A 52 -0.05 15.86 -6.79
N ASP A 53 -0.85 14.80 -6.99
CA ASP A 53 -1.95 14.74 -7.97
C ASP A 53 -3.11 15.65 -7.56
N ASP A 54 -3.37 15.78 -6.26
CA ASP A 54 -4.43 16.59 -5.69
C ASP A 54 -3.88 17.61 -4.68
N PRO A 55 -3.33 18.75 -5.13
CA PRO A 55 -2.75 19.76 -4.24
C PRO A 55 -3.78 20.39 -3.28
N ASN A 56 -5.07 20.35 -3.65
CA ASN A 56 -6.20 20.80 -2.84
C ASN A 56 -6.61 19.78 -1.77
N ASP A 57 -6.24 18.51 -1.94
CA ASP A 57 -6.51 17.51 -0.93
C ASP A 57 -5.58 17.75 0.26
N SER A 58 -6.18 18.08 1.40
CA SER A 58 -5.44 18.34 2.63
C SER A 58 -5.13 17.05 3.38
N GLU A 59 -5.62 15.91 2.90
CA GLU A 59 -5.32 14.64 3.51
C GLU A 59 -3.94 14.14 3.11
N LEU A 60 -3.27 13.55 4.09
CA LEU A 60 -2.00 12.92 3.84
C LEU A 60 -2.23 11.50 3.33
N VAL A 61 -1.47 11.16 2.30
CA VAL A 61 -1.51 9.85 1.66
C VAL A 61 -0.17 9.14 1.80
N ILE A 62 -0.21 7.83 1.59
CA ILE A 62 0.94 6.98 1.37
C ILE A 62 0.83 6.36 -0.01
N SER A 63 1.88 6.59 -0.78
CA SER A 63 2.04 6.04 -2.11
C SER A 63 2.54 4.60 -2.02
N ILE A 64 1.79 3.66 -2.56
CA ILE A 64 2.14 2.24 -2.64
C ILE A 64 2.13 1.83 -4.10
N ARG A 65 3.25 1.32 -4.61
CA ARG A 65 3.34 0.76 -5.95
C ARG A 65 3.06 -0.72 -5.90
N PHE A 66 1.97 -1.13 -6.51
CA PHE A 66 1.69 -2.55 -6.66
C PHE A 66 2.47 -3.10 -7.83
N LYS A 67 3.00 -4.29 -7.61
CA LYS A 67 3.83 -5.02 -8.54
C LYS A 67 3.30 -6.43 -8.71
N ASP A 68 3.48 -6.94 -9.91
CA ASP A 68 3.20 -8.32 -10.28
C ASP A 68 4.27 -9.28 -9.71
N GLU A 69 4.10 -10.59 -9.87
CA GLU A 69 5.11 -11.61 -9.53
C GLU A 69 6.48 -11.35 -10.17
N ASN A 70 6.51 -10.73 -11.35
CA ASN A 70 7.72 -10.33 -12.06
C ASN A 70 8.35 -9.01 -11.55
N ILE A 71 7.88 -8.46 -10.42
CA ILE A 71 8.31 -7.16 -9.86
C ILE A 71 8.04 -5.97 -10.82
N LYS A 72 7.23 -6.20 -11.86
CA LYS A 72 6.79 -5.16 -12.79
C LYS A 72 5.70 -4.33 -12.13
N LYS A 73 5.82 -3.00 -12.17
CA LYS A 73 4.77 -2.09 -11.69
C LYS A 73 3.48 -2.34 -12.47
N ILE A 74 2.41 -2.69 -11.76
CA ILE A 74 1.07 -2.85 -12.32
C ILE A 74 0.21 -1.61 -12.06
N ALA A 75 0.30 -1.04 -10.86
CA ALA A 75 -0.54 0.07 -10.44
C ALA A 75 0.15 0.88 -9.34
N THR A 76 -0.34 2.10 -9.10
CA THR A 76 0.07 2.92 -7.95
C THR A 76 -1.17 3.27 -7.15
N SER A 77 -1.11 3.08 -5.84
CA SER A 77 -2.21 3.40 -4.96
C SER A 77 -1.80 4.48 -3.99
N HIS A 78 -2.67 5.48 -3.83
CA HIS A 78 -2.56 6.49 -2.78
C HIS A 78 -3.55 6.11 -1.69
N VAL A 79 -3.02 5.66 -0.55
CA VAL A 79 -3.82 5.25 0.61
C VAL A 79 -3.84 6.40 1.60
N HIS A 80 -5.01 6.81 2.06
CA HIS A 80 -5.24 7.84 3.07
C HIS A 80 -5.12 7.25 4.48
N GLN A 81 -5.05 8.12 5.49
CA GLN A 81 -4.92 7.70 6.90
C GLN A 81 -6.11 6.87 7.40
N ASP A 82 -7.30 7.06 6.81
CA ASP A 82 -8.50 6.28 7.12
C ASP A 82 -8.49 4.87 6.49
N GLY A 83 -7.53 4.59 5.59
CA GLY A 83 -7.44 3.33 4.86
C GLY A 83 -8.36 3.23 3.64
N THR A 84 -8.97 4.34 3.26
CA THR A 84 -9.46 4.57 1.90
C THR A 84 -8.27 4.84 0.98
N GLY A 85 -8.40 4.47 -0.29
CA GLY A 85 -7.32 4.74 -1.22
C GLY A 85 -7.75 4.50 -2.65
N ARG A 86 -7.15 5.27 -3.56
CA ARG A 86 -7.43 5.16 -4.99
C ARG A 86 -6.25 4.49 -5.67
N ILE A 87 -6.56 3.47 -6.46
CA ILE A 87 -5.60 2.79 -7.33
C ILE A 87 -5.68 3.48 -8.70
N SER A 88 -4.55 4.04 -9.15
CA SER A 88 -4.32 4.62 -10.48
C SER A 88 -3.36 3.76 -11.30
#